data_AF-A0A2S7ZE86-F1
#
_entry.id   AF-A0A2S7ZE86-F1
#
_cell.length_a   1.000
_cell.length_b   1.000
_cell.length_c   1.000
_cell.angle_alpha   90.00
_cell.angle_beta   90.00
_cell.angle_gamma   90.00
#
_symmetry.space_group_name_H-M   'P 1'
#
loop_
_entity.id
_entity.type
_entity.pdbx_description
1 polymer ?
#
loop_
_entity_poly.entity_id
_entity_poly.type
_entity_poly.pdbx_seq_one_letter_code
_entity_poly.pdbx_strand_id
1 'polypeptide(L)'
;MKRSSLAWYVAVACLGSSLCVGSVVKADSPTTVKASSVVPTTVTTQVQSAQPVNTTVANNAVVNNVAANNGVSNGAVVNDAAIQAEQVALKQKQQYQADTETMGLLWMRTSAEYRALVYQGYNVALNIVKMAVYDPSHQRKPLAIVLDADETVVDNTKLMGESIANGNGRFDGPWWRAAVHKGESRAMPGAVEFLNEVHKQGVEIFYVSNRYAPVNLDVTIQNFKELGFPSVDKDHVLLFEKDSDKQPRFDAIAKKYAVVLYMGDNAGDFPIGTKGKTLAERNDIIYAHKEDFGTTFVVFPNPAYGSWVSALAKGYQNLSPEEQKQVNNQYLQQ
;
A
#
# COMPACT_ATOMS: atom_id res chain seq x y z
N MET A 1 25.08 0.54 -28.48
CA MET A 1 24.50 1.83 -28.91
C MET A 1 23.32 1.56 -29.84
N LYS A 2 22.09 1.77 -29.39
CA LYS A 2 20.91 1.92 -30.26
C LYS A 2 20.11 3.11 -29.75
N ARG A 3 19.86 4.04 -30.66
CA ARG A 3 19.30 5.37 -30.40
C ARG A 3 17.81 5.25 -30.06
N SER A 4 17.39 6.02 -29.06
CA SER A 4 16.00 6.26 -28.70
C SER A 4 15.32 7.09 -29.80
N SER A 5 14.13 6.68 -30.22
CA SER A 5 13.21 7.49 -31.04
C SER A 5 12.16 8.10 -30.11
N LEU A 6 12.31 9.39 -29.80
CA LEU A 6 11.25 10.18 -29.19
C LEU A 6 10.12 10.38 -30.20
N ALA A 7 8.89 9.99 -29.83
CA ALA A 7 7.68 10.41 -30.52
C ALA A 7 7.15 11.68 -29.85
N TRP A 8 6.97 12.76 -30.63
CA TRP A 8 6.34 13.99 -30.17
C TRP A 8 4.88 14.01 -30.63
N TYR A 9 3.96 14.30 -29.72
CA TYR A 9 2.54 14.48 -30.02
C TYR A 9 2.25 15.95 -30.30
N VAL A 10 1.53 16.24 -31.39
CA VAL A 10 0.98 17.58 -31.68
C VAL A 10 -0.54 17.49 -31.58
N ALA A 11 -1.13 18.22 -30.62
CA ALA A 11 -2.56 18.43 -30.56
C ALA A 11 -2.89 19.76 -31.26
N VAL A 12 -3.73 19.72 -32.29
CA VAL A 12 -4.28 20.92 -32.94
C VAL A 12 -5.70 21.12 -32.44
N ALA A 13 -5.94 22.23 -31.72
CA ALA A 13 -7.29 22.65 -31.33
C ALA A 13 -7.88 23.53 -32.43
N CYS A 14 -9.02 23.14 -32.99
CA CYS A 14 -9.84 24.01 -33.83
C CYS A 14 -10.98 24.61 -32.99
N LEU A 15 -11.19 25.92 -33.12
CA LEU A 15 -12.29 26.65 -32.48
C LEU A 15 -13.65 26.18 -33.03
N GLY A 16 -14.47 25.63 -32.16
CA GLY A 16 -15.83 25.16 -32.45
C GLY A 16 -16.12 23.87 -31.69
N SER A 17 -17.21 23.84 -30.94
CA SER A 17 -17.60 22.80 -29.97
C SER A 17 -17.87 21.43 -30.61
N SER A 18 -16.81 20.72 -31.02
CA SER A 18 -16.81 19.31 -31.41
C SER A 18 -15.38 18.77 -31.37
N LEU A 19 -15.12 17.74 -30.55
CA LEU A 19 -13.87 16.98 -30.58
C LEU A 19 -13.89 16.04 -31.78
N CYS A 20 -13.07 16.30 -32.80
CA CYS A 20 -12.86 15.37 -33.90
C CYS A 20 -11.53 14.62 -33.69
N VAL A 21 -11.57 13.30 -33.54
CA VAL A 21 -10.37 12.46 -33.55
C VAL A 21 -9.93 12.25 -35.00
N GLY A 22 -8.81 12.86 -35.38
CA GLY A 22 -8.19 12.68 -36.70
C GLY A 22 -7.28 11.44 -36.75
N SER A 23 -7.07 10.90 -37.96
CA SER A 23 -6.32 9.67 -38.22
C SER A 23 -4.86 9.72 -37.73
N VAL A 24 -4.40 8.60 -37.15
CA VAL A 24 -3.00 8.34 -36.81
C VAL A 24 -2.23 7.99 -38.08
N VAL A 25 -1.20 8.78 -38.42
CA VAL A 25 -0.23 8.40 -39.46
C VAL A 25 1.04 7.94 -38.75
N LYS A 26 1.31 6.64 -38.82
CA LYS A 26 2.65 6.10 -38.59
C LYS A 26 3.46 6.41 -39.85
N ALA A 27 4.51 7.22 -39.76
CA ALA A 27 5.46 7.30 -40.86
C ALA A 27 6.06 5.89 -41.04
N ASP A 28 5.95 5.37 -42.26
CA ASP A 28 6.42 4.07 -42.76
C ASP A 28 5.45 2.87 -42.76
N SER A 29 4.18 3.03 -43.17
CA SER A 29 3.43 1.93 -43.82
C SER A 29 2.22 2.42 -44.64
N PRO A 30 2.01 2.00 -45.91
CA PRO A 30 1.01 2.59 -46.81
C PRO A 30 -0.38 1.90 -46.77
N THR A 31 -0.88 1.49 -45.60
CA THR A 31 -2.20 0.83 -45.51
C THR A 31 -3.03 1.35 -44.34
N THR A 32 -4.18 1.93 -44.66
CA THR A 32 -5.21 2.40 -43.71
C THR A 32 -6.04 1.24 -43.17
N VAL A 33 -6.16 1.12 -41.85
CA VAL A 33 -7.07 0.16 -41.19
C VAL A 33 -8.38 0.88 -40.84
N LYS A 34 -9.52 0.31 -41.25
CA LYS A 34 -10.87 0.84 -40.92
C LYS A 34 -11.22 0.54 -39.46
N ALA A 35 -11.74 1.54 -38.75
CA ALA A 35 -12.31 1.36 -37.41
C ALA A 35 -13.75 0.81 -37.48
N SER A 36 -14.08 -0.15 -36.63
CA SER A 36 -15.46 -0.60 -36.39
C SER A 36 -16.12 0.25 -35.32
N SER A 37 -17.37 0.64 -35.55
CA SER A 37 -18.18 1.45 -34.63
C SER A 37 -18.63 0.65 -33.41
N VAL A 38 -18.42 1.19 -32.21
CA VAL A 38 -18.98 0.66 -30.95
C VAL A 38 -20.37 1.26 -30.74
N VAL A 39 -21.37 0.41 -30.49
CA VAL A 39 -22.74 0.80 -30.14
C VAL A 39 -22.84 0.91 -28.60
N PRO A 40 -23.43 1.97 -28.02
CA PRO A 40 -23.62 2.06 -26.58
C PRO A 40 -24.80 1.18 -26.15
N THR A 41 -24.60 0.33 -25.13
CA THR A 41 -25.70 -0.37 -24.46
C THR A 41 -25.94 0.26 -23.10
N THR A 42 -27.16 0.75 -22.89
CA THR A 42 -27.62 1.36 -21.64
C THR A 42 -27.85 0.26 -20.59
N VAL A 43 -27.17 0.36 -19.44
CA VAL A 43 -27.42 -0.51 -18.28
C VAL A 43 -28.34 0.23 -17.31
N THR A 44 -29.53 -0.31 -17.08
CA THR A 44 -30.48 0.19 -16.09
C THR A 44 -30.25 -0.55 -14.77
N THR A 45 -29.73 0.13 -13.75
CA THR A 45 -29.64 -0.41 -12.38
C THR A 45 -30.97 -0.26 -11.64
N GLN A 46 -31.59 -1.37 -11.26
CA GLN A 46 -32.62 -1.38 -10.21
C GLN A 46 -31.96 -1.44 -8.83
N VAL A 47 -32.31 -0.48 -7.97
CA VAL A 47 -31.88 -0.44 -6.57
C VAL A 47 -32.80 -1.33 -5.75
N GLN A 48 -32.25 -2.38 -5.13
CA GLN A 48 -32.95 -3.14 -4.12
C GLN A 48 -32.39 -2.78 -2.74
N SER A 49 -33.25 -2.19 -1.90
CA SER A 49 -32.94 -1.75 -0.55
C SER A 49 -32.79 -2.93 0.41
N ALA A 50 -31.66 -3.00 1.13
CA ALA A 50 -31.46 -3.95 2.22
C ALA A 50 -31.96 -3.36 3.55
N GLN A 51 -32.68 -4.18 4.33
CA GLN A 51 -33.22 -3.89 5.65
C GLN A 51 -32.12 -3.85 6.74
N PRO A 52 -32.29 -3.07 7.82
CA PRO A 52 -31.31 -2.97 8.90
C PRO A 52 -31.34 -4.21 9.81
N VAL A 53 -30.17 -4.78 10.10
CA VAL A 53 -30.02 -5.86 11.09
C VAL A 53 -29.59 -5.24 12.43
N ASN A 54 -30.46 -5.35 13.43
CA ASN A 54 -30.16 -5.02 14.82
C ASN A 54 -29.22 -6.06 15.43
N THR A 55 -27.99 -5.68 15.75
CA THR A 55 -27.11 -6.43 16.66
C THR A 55 -27.28 -5.92 18.08
N THR A 56 -27.93 -6.71 18.93
CA THR A 56 -27.91 -6.58 20.39
C THR A 56 -26.52 -6.94 20.91
N VAL A 57 -25.79 -5.95 21.39
CA VAL A 57 -24.51 -6.13 22.10
C VAL A 57 -24.84 -6.44 23.57
N ALA A 58 -24.49 -7.64 24.03
CA ALA A 58 -24.50 -7.97 25.45
C ALA A 58 -23.28 -7.29 26.11
N ASN A 59 -23.54 -6.26 26.91
CA ASN A 59 -22.56 -5.64 27.79
C ASN A 59 -22.30 -6.55 28.99
N ASN A 60 -21.15 -7.23 29.04
CA ASN A 60 -20.65 -7.81 30.28
C ASN A 60 -19.81 -6.76 31.01
N ALA A 61 -20.45 -6.04 31.93
CA ALA A 61 -19.79 -5.24 32.95
C ALA A 61 -19.13 -6.17 33.98
N VAL A 62 -17.81 -6.08 34.12
CA VAL A 62 -17.06 -6.74 35.20
C VAL A 62 -17.23 -5.89 36.46
N VAL A 63 -18.01 -6.39 37.42
CA VAL A 63 -18.10 -5.83 38.77
C VAL A 63 -17.13 -6.61 39.67
N ASN A 64 -16.06 -5.96 40.11
CA ASN A 64 -15.16 -6.51 41.12
C ASN A 64 -15.80 -6.41 42.51
N ASN A 65 -16.32 -7.53 43.02
CA ASN A 65 -16.62 -7.69 44.44
C ASN A 65 -15.48 -8.45 45.11
N VAL A 66 -14.75 -7.74 45.99
CA VAL A 66 -13.79 -8.33 46.91
C VAL A 66 -14.57 -8.97 48.06
N ALA A 67 -14.60 -10.30 48.11
CA ALA A 67 -14.98 -11.05 49.29
C ALA A 67 -13.80 -11.92 49.72
N ALA A 68 -13.24 -11.58 50.88
CA ALA A 68 -12.22 -12.37 51.55
C ALA A 68 -12.81 -13.72 51.98
N ASN A 69 -12.17 -14.82 51.61
CA ASN A 69 -12.24 -16.06 52.36
C ASN A 69 -10.95 -16.87 52.16
N ASN A 70 -10.32 -17.20 53.29
CA ASN A 70 -9.17 -18.07 53.41
C ASN A 70 -9.53 -19.49 52.94
N GLY A 71 -8.84 -19.96 51.91
CA GLY A 71 -8.88 -21.33 51.43
C GLY A 71 -7.65 -21.58 50.55
N VAL A 72 -6.62 -22.19 51.14
CA VAL A 72 -5.45 -22.68 50.41
C VAL A 72 -5.90 -23.84 49.50
N SER A 73 -5.24 -23.97 48.34
CA SER A 73 -5.35 -24.99 47.28
C SER A 73 -6.48 -24.85 46.25
N ASN A 74 -6.19 -24.13 45.14
CA ASN A 74 -6.50 -24.47 43.73
C ASN A 74 -6.31 -23.31 42.72
N GLY A 75 -5.81 -22.15 43.14
CA GLY A 75 -5.65 -20.97 42.25
C GLY A 75 -4.53 -21.02 41.21
N ALA A 76 -3.56 -21.94 41.31
CA ALA A 76 -2.42 -22.02 40.38
C ALA A 76 -2.77 -22.79 39.09
N VAL A 77 -3.50 -23.91 39.20
CA VAL A 77 -3.78 -24.82 38.08
C VAL A 77 -4.80 -24.25 37.08
N VAL A 78 -5.75 -23.44 37.56
CA VAL A 78 -6.79 -22.81 36.70
C VAL A 78 -6.19 -21.71 35.81
N ASN A 79 -5.18 -21.00 36.29
CA ASN A 79 -4.48 -19.96 35.52
C ASN A 79 -3.60 -20.56 34.42
N ASP A 80 -2.94 -21.70 34.69
CA ASP A 80 -2.10 -22.37 33.70
C ASP A 80 -2.94 -22.93 32.53
N ALA A 81 -4.12 -23.50 32.82
CA ALA A 81 -5.02 -24.02 31.79
C ALA A 81 -5.59 -22.90 30.89
N ALA A 82 -5.93 -21.74 31.47
CA ALA A 82 -6.44 -20.59 30.72
C ALA A 82 -5.37 -19.98 29.82
N ILE A 83 -4.14 -19.79 30.34
CA ILE A 83 -3.00 -19.30 29.56
C ILE A 83 -2.65 -20.28 28.44
N GLN A 84 -2.65 -21.58 28.73
CA GLN A 84 -2.38 -22.60 27.72
C GLN A 84 -3.45 -22.59 26.60
N ALA A 85 -4.72 -22.43 26.95
CA ALA A 85 -5.81 -22.33 25.97
C ALA A 85 -5.66 -21.09 25.08
N GLU A 86 -5.30 -19.94 25.65
CA GLU A 86 -5.05 -18.71 24.89
C GLU A 86 -3.87 -18.85 23.93
N GLN A 87 -2.77 -19.48 24.37
CA GLN A 87 -1.61 -19.75 23.50
C GLN A 87 -1.95 -20.69 22.36
N VAL A 88 -2.75 -21.73 22.60
CA VAL A 88 -3.22 -22.66 21.57
C VAL A 88 -4.09 -21.92 20.55
N ALA A 89 -5.05 -21.11 21.01
CA ALA A 89 -5.92 -20.33 20.13
C ALA A 89 -5.12 -19.30 19.29
N LEU A 90 -4.11 -18.66 19.89
CA LEU A 90 -3.21 -17.76 19.18
C LEU A 90 -2.42 -18.50 18.09
N LYS A 91 -1.85 -19.67 18.41
CA LYS A 91 -1.09 -20.46 17.44
C LYS A 91 -1.97 -20.96 16.29
N GLN A 92 -3.19 -21.38 16.57
CA GLN A 92 -4.16 -21.76 15.54
C GLN A 92 -4.51 -20.57 14.63
N LYS A 93 -4.71 -19.39 15.21
CA LYS A 93 -4.93 -18.15 14.46
C LYS A 93 -3.75 -17.79 13.56
N GLN A 94 -2.54 -17.84 14.11
CA GLN A 94 -1.30 -17.59 13.38
C GLN A 94 -1.11 -18.55 12.21
N GLN A 95 -1.42 -19.84 12.40
CA GLN A 95 -1.34 -20.85 11.36
C GLN A 95 -2.38 -20.60 10.26
N TYR A 96 -3.63 -20.33 10.64
CA TYR A 96 -4.69 -20.03 9.67
C TYR A 96 -4.35 -18.80 8.81
N GLN A 97 -3.81 -17.74 9.44
CA GLN A 97 -3.33 -16.57 8.72
C GLN A 97 -2.14 -16.91 7.82
N ALA A 98 -1.22 -17.77 8.26
CA ALA A 98 -0.09 -18.23 7.43
C ALA A 98 -0.60 -18.93 6.15
N ASP A 99 -1.56 -19.84 6.31
CA ASP A 99 -2.16 -20.58 5.20
C ASP A 99 -2.88 -19.62 4.22
N THR A 100 -3.61 -18.64 4.75
CA THR A 100 -4.36 -17.65 3.96
C THR A 100 -3.45 -16.72 3.15
N GLU A 101 -2.34 -16.26 3.74
CA GLU A 101 -1.41 -15.32 3.09
C GLU A 101 -0.42 -16.00 2.12
N THR A 102 -0.35 -17.33 2.14
CA THR A 102 0.65 -18.11 1.37
C THR A 102 0.63 -17.79 -0.12
N MET A 103 -0.55 -17.76 -0.75
CA MET A 103 -0.63 -17.56 -2.21
C MET A 103 -0.29 -16.13 -2.64
N GLY A 104 -0.71 -15.12 -1.86
CA GLY A 104 -0.34 -13.73 -2.11
C GLY A 104 1.16 -13.53 -2.04
N LEU A 105 1.80 -14.09 -1.00
CA LEU A 105 3.24 -13.97 -0.81
C LEU A 105 4.04 -14.79 -1.83
N LEU A 106 3.59 -15.97 -2.22
CA LEU A 106 4.20 -16.74 -3.30
C LEU A 106 4.18 -15.93 -4.60
N TRP A 107 3.03 -15.33 -4.95
CA TRP A 107 2.95 -14.49 -6.14
C TRP A 107 3.97 -13.34 -6.10
N MET A 108 4.10 -12.61 -4.98
CA MET A 108 5.10 -11.54 -4.86
C MET A 108 6.54 -12.08 -4.98
N ARG A 109 6.85 -13.22 -4.36
CA ARG A 109 8.22 -13.75 -4.32
C ARG A 109 8.66 -14.47 -5.59
N THR A 110 7.74 -15.09 -6.32
CA THR A 110 8.09 -16.05 -7.38
C THR A 110 7.55 -15.68 -8.75
N SER A 111 6.51 -14.86 -8.86
CA SER A 111 5.92 -14.55 -10.16
C SER A 111 6.81 -13.61 -10.98
N ALA A 112 6.82 -13.81 -12.30
CA ALA A 112 7.47 -12.87 -13.21
C ALA A 112 6.63 -11.58 -13.33
N GLU A 113 5.32 -11.70 -13.17
CA GLU A 113 4.32 -10.64 -13.25
C GLU A 113 4.52 -9.60 -12.14
N TYR A 114 4.77 -10.02 -10.90
CA TYR A 114 5.12 -9.10 -9.82
C TYR A 114 6.35 -8.26 -10.17
N ARG A 115 7.43 -8.90 -10.63
CA ARG A 115 8.64 -8.19 -11.05
C ARG A 115 8.36 -7.23 -12.20
N ALA A 116 7.57 -7.64 -13.18
CA ALA A 116 7.19 -6.79 -14.31
C ALA A 116 6.40 -5.55 -13.85
N LEU A 117 5.44 -5.71 -12.94
CA LEU A 117 4.66 -4.61 -12.36
C LEU A 117 5.52 -3.64 -11.56
N VAL A 118 6.46 -4.16 -10.76
CA VAL A 118 7.42 -3.33 -10.00
C VAL A 118 8.30 -2.51 -10.95
N TYR A 119 8.90 -3.12 -11.96
CA TYR A 119 9.67 -2.39 -12.97
C TYR A 119 8.81 -1.38 -13.75
N GLN A 120 7.57 -1.75 -14.08
CA GLN A 120 6.64 -0.84 -14.76
C GLN A 120 6.37 0.40 -13.90
N GLY A 121 6.13 0.22 -12.59
CA GLY A 121 5.95 1.31 -11.65
C GLY A 121 7.13 2.30 -11.67
N TYR A 122 8.36 1.79 -11.51
CA TYR A 122 9.55 2.65 -11.55
C TYR A 122 9.79 3.31 -12.92
N ASN A 123 9.50 2.62 -14.03
CA ASN A 123 9.64 3.20 -15.36
C ASN A 123 8.65 4.34 -15.61
N VAL A 124 7.39 4.17 -15.19
CA VAL A 124 6.36 5.22 -15.25
C VAL A 124 6.77 6.39 -14.36
N ALA A 125 7.15 6.13 -13.11
CA ALA A 125 7.64 7.12 -12.16
C ALA A 125 8.80 7.95 -12.72
N LEU A 126 9.81 7.30 -13.31
CA LEU A 126 10.98 7.99 -13.85
C LEU A 126 10.62 8.89 -15.04
N ASN A 127 9.68 8.47 -15.88
CA ASN A 127 9.20 9.31 -16.98
C ASN A 127 8.46 10.55 -16.46
N ILE A 128 7.62 10.40 -15.43
CA ILE A 128 6.94 11.52 -14.77
C ILE A 128 7.96 12.52 -14.22
N VAL A 129 8.95 12.02 -13.48
CA VAL A 129 10.03 12.86 -12.93
C VAL A 129 10.77 13.61 -14.03
N LYS A 130 11.18 12.92 -15.10
CA LYS A 130 11.86 13.55 -16.23
C LYS A 130 11.02 14.66 -16.86
N MET A 131 9.73 14.42 -17.09
CA MET A 131 8.82 15.43 -17.63
C MET A 131 8.72 16.64 -16.71
N ALA A 132 8.58 16.43 -15.39
CA ALA A 132 8.48 17.51 -14.43
C ALA A 132 9.76 18.35 -14.32
N VAL A 133 10.94 17.72 -14.40
CA VAL A 133 12.24 18.42 -14.41
C VAL A 133 12.38 19.35 -15.63
N TYR A 134 11.82 18.98 -16.77
CA TYR A 134 11.83 19.82 -17.98
C TYR A 134 10.68 20.84 -18.06
N ASP A 135 9.71 20.80 -17.14
CA ASP A 135 8.59 21.74 -17.13
C ASP A 135 8.95 23.04 -16.39
N PRO A 136 9.04 24.19 -17.10
CA PRO A 136 9.40 25.47 -16.50
C PRO A 136 8.34 26.01 -15.52
N SER A 137 7.14 25.43 -15.46
CA SER A 137 6.07 25.89 -14.57
C SER A 137 6.38 25.68 -13.07
N HIS A 138 7.29 24.75 -12.73
CA HIS A 138 7.59 24.36 -11.36
C HIS A 138 8.64 25.23 -10.64
N GLN A 139 9.14 26.31 -11.28
CA GLN A 139 10.31 27.08 -10.82
C GLN A 139 10.19 27.78 -9.45
N ARG A 140 9.03 27.72 -8.79
CA ARG A 140 8.81 28.40 -7.48
C ARG A 140 9.19 27.56 -6.27
N LYS A 141 9.28 26.23 -6.41
CA LYS A 141 9.67 25.32 -5.32
C LYS A 141 10.59 24.22 -5.87
N PRO A 142 11.56 23.73 -5.08
CA PRO A 142 12.30 22.51 -5.44
C PRO A 142 11.33 21.35 -5.65
N LEU A 143 11.62 20.50 -6.65
CA LEU A 143 10.84 19.32 -6.95
C LEU A 143 11.09 18.22 -5.91
N ALA A 144 10.06 17.45 -5.60
CA ALA A 144 10.18 16.28 -4.75
C ALA A 144 9.32 15.12 -5.23
N ILE A 145 9.74 13.91 -4.89
CA ILE A 145 8.86 12.73 -4.87
C ILE A 145 8.65 12.28 -3.43
N VAL A 146 7.49 11.69 -3.18
CA VAL A 146 7.13 11.08 -1.91
C VAL A 146 6.88 9.61 -2.16
N LEU A 147 7.47 8.75 -1.34
CA LEU A 147 7.31 7.31 -1.50
C LEU A 147 7.17 6.62 -0.14
N ASP A 148 6.30 5.62 -0.11
CA ASP A 148 6.32 4.63 0.95
C ASP A 148 7.62 3.81 0.92
N ALA A 149 7.95 3.16 2.04
CA ALA A 149 9.07 2.25 2.13
C ALA A 149 8.71 0.79 1.84
N ASP A 150 7.85 0.20 2.66
CA ASP A 150 7.68 -1.25 2.76
C ASP A 150 6.80 -1.75 1.61
N GLU A 151 7.28 -2.73 0.85
CA GLU A 151 6.68 -3.22 -0.41
C GLU A 151 6.60 -2.17 -1.54
N THR A 152 7.21 -1.00 -1.35
CA THR A 152 7.32 0.07 -2.36
C THR A 152 8.75 0.29 -2.83
N VAL A 153 9.71 0.52 -1.94
CA VAL A 153 11.16 0.55 -2.27
C VAL A 153 11.94 -0.51 -1.53
N VAL A 154 11.35 -1.09 -0.49
CA VAL A 154 11.95 -2.13 0.35
C VAL A 154 11.10 -3.40 0.29
N ASP A 155 11.76 -4.53 0.11
CA ASP A 155 11.19 -5.88 0.08
C ASP A 155 11.36 -6.55 1.46
N ASN A 156 10.24 -6.80 2.14
CA ASN A 156 10.16 -7.53 3.41
C ASN A 156 9.63 -8.97 3.22
N THR A 157 9.32 -9.38 2.00
CA THR A 157 8.69 -10.67 1.69
C THR A 157 9.54 -11.86 2.12
N LYS A 158 10.88 -11.69 2.23
CA LYS A 158 11.77 -12.69 2.82
C LYS A 158 11.36 -13.02 4.25
N LEU A 159 11.32 -12.02 5.13
CA LEU A 159 10.98 -12.15 6.54
C LEU A 159 9.55 -12.65 6.74
N MET A 160 8.61 -12.13 5.94
CA MET A 160 7.23 -12.61 5.94
C MET A 160 7.14 -14.08 5.57
N GLY A 161 7.88 -14.53 4.55
CA GLY A 161 7.81 -15.91 4.09
C GLY A 161 8.48 -16.89 5.05
N GLU A 162 9.55 -16.47 5.73
CA GLU A 162 10.11 -17.23 6.85
C GLU A 162 9.10 -17.35 8.01
N SER A 163 8.36 -16.29 8.30
CA SER A 163 7.30 -16.33 9.33
C SER A 163 6.16 -17.27 8.95
N ILE A 164 5.66 -17.19 7.71
CA ILE A 164 4.60 -18.08 7.19
C ILE A 164 5.06 -19.54 7.17
N ALA A 165 6.29 -19.82 6.69
CA ALA A 165 6.84 -21.17 6.68
C ALA A 165 6.95 -21.80 8.08
N ASN A 166 7.03 -20.97 9.13
CA ASN A 166 7.04 -21.38 10.53
C ASN A 166 5.64 -21.33 11.19
N GLY A 167 4.57 -21.20 10.40
CA GLY A 167 3.18 -21.23 10.87
C GLY A 167 2.71 -19.91 11.49
N ASN A 168 3.34 -18.78 11.16
CA ASN A 168 2.93 -17.47 11.66
C ASN A 168 2.69 -16.46 10.54
N GLY A 169 1.41 -16.27 10.17
CA GLY A 169 0.96 -15.22 9.26
C GLY A 169 0.41 -13.98 9.96
N ARG A 170 0.58 -13.84 11.28
CA ARG A 170 0.10 -12.67 12.03
C ARG A 170 1.12 -11.53 11.96
N PHE A 171 0.94 -10.62 11.01
CA PHE A 171 1.80 -9.45 10.81
C PHE A 171 1.29 -8.19 11.53
N ASP A 172 1.16 -8.27 12.86
CA ASP A 172 0.68 -7.16 13.66
C ASP A 172 1.77 -6.13 14.01
N GLY A 173 1.39 -5.03 14.67
CA GLY A 173 2.32 -3.96 15.04
C GLY A 173 3.56 -4.42 15.83
N PRO A 174 3.42 -5.25 16.89
CA PRO A 174 4.56 -5.89 17.55
C PRO A 174 5.45 -6.70 16.60
N TRP A 175 4.89 -7.54 15.74
CA TRP A 175 5.66 -8.33 14.77
C TRP A 175 6.44 -7.41 13.82
N TRP A 176 5.77 -6.40 13.25
CA TRP A 176 6.42 -5.45 12.33
C TRP A 176 7.53 -4.66 12.99
N ARG A 177 7.34 -4.23 14.24
CA ARG A 177 8.37 -3.52 15.00
C ARG A 177 9.62 -4.38 15.14
N ALA A 178 9.46 -5.64 15.55
CA ALA A 178 10.57 -6.57 15.70
C ALA A 178 11.23 -6.91 14.36
N ALA A 179 10.44 -7.14 13.30
CA ALA A 179 10.95 -7.46 11.97
C ALA A 179 11.80 -6.32 11.39
N VAL A 180 11.30 -5.08 11.45
CA VAL A 180 12.03 -3.90 10.97
C VAL A 180 13.29 -3.64 11.81
N HIS A 181 13.23 -3.87 13.13
CA HIS A 181 14.38 -3.66 14.01
C HIS A 181 15.55 -4.60 13.70
N LYS A 182 15.33 -5.70 12.98
CA LYS A 182 16.42 -6.55 12.48
C LYS A 182 17.30 -5.82 11.46
N GLY A 183 16.76 -4.83 10.74
CA GLY A 183 17.50 -4.09 9.70
C GLY A 183 17.85 -4.92 8.47
N GLU A 184 17.11 -6.00 8.21
CA GLU A 184 17.43 -6.99 7.17
C GLU A 184 16.57 -6.87 5.90
N SER A 185 15.79 -5.81 5.78
CA SER A 185 14.96 -5.60 4.58
C SER A 185 15.84 -5.38 3.35
N ARG A 186 15.34 -5.80 2.18
CA ARG A 186 16.08 -5.74 0.90
C ARG A 186 15.56 -4.60 0.03
N ALA A 187 16.32 -4.20 -0.98
CA ALA A 187 15.78 -3.27 -1.98
C ALA A 187 14.82 -4.01 -2.92
N MET A 188 13.72 -3.34 -3.26
CA MET A 188 12.83 -3.78 -4.33
C MET A 188 13.57 -3.79 -5.68
N PRO A 189 13.28 -4.75 -6.60
CA PRO A 189 13.93 -4.79 -7.90
C PRO A 189 13.77 -3.49 -8.69
N GLY A 190 14.87 -2.81 -9.00
CA GLY A 190 14.88 -1.52 -9.72
C GLY A 190 14.79 -0.27 -8.83
N ALA A 191 14.55 -0.42 -7.52
CA ALA A 191 14.41 0.72 -6.61
C ALA A 191 15.70 1.53 -6.49
N VAL A 192 16.85 0.86 -6.32
CA VAL A 192 18.15 1.51 -6.15
C VAL A 192 18.48 2.35 -7.38
N GLU A 193 18.33 1.79 -8.57
CA GLU A 193 18.59 2.46 -9.84
C GLU A 193 17.65 3.65 -10.05
N PHE A 194 16.35 3.45 -9.80
CA PHE A 194 15.33 4.49 -9.90
C PHE A 194 15.64 5.68 -8.97
N LEU A 195 15.84 5.42 -7.68
CA LEU A 195 16.05 6.47 -6.68
C LEU A 195 17.33 7.25 -6.97
N ASN A 196 18.42 6.57 -7.32
CA ASN A 196 19.67 7.24 -7.69
C ASN A 196 19.53 8.09 -8.96
N GLU A 197 18.72 7.66 -9.94
CA GLU A 197 18.46 8.44 -11.14
C GLU A 197 17.56 9.66 -10.89
N VAL A 198 16.59 9.56 -9.98
CA VAL A 198 15.81 10.71 -9.51
C VAL A 198 16.72 11.71 -8.78
N HIS A 199 17.56 11.22 -7.87
CA HIS A 199 18.46 12.07 -7.09
C HIS A 199 19.48 12.83 -7.97
N LYS A 200 20.03 12.19 -9.00
CA LYS A 200 20.92 12.83 -9.99
C LYS A 200 20.27 13.98 -10.75
N GLN A 201 18.95 13.98 -10.89
CA GLN A 201 18.20 15.05 -11.53
C GLN A 201 17.91 16.22 -10.57
N GLY A 202 18.40 16.17 -9.33
CA GLY A 202 18.20 17.22 -8.33
C GLY A 202 16.79 17.24 -7.74
N VAL A 203 16.05 16.14 -7.85
CA VAL A 203 14.72 15.97 -7.26
C VAL A 203 14.86 15.37 -5.86
N GLU A 204 14.23 16.00 -4.87
CA GLU A 204 14.25 15.52 -3.49
C GLU A 204 13.42 14.25 -3.33
N ILE A 205 13.85 13.39 -2.40
CA ILE A 205 13.23 12.08 -2.18
C ILE A 205 12.86 11.98 -0.71
N PHE A 206 11.56 11.84 -0.43
CA PHE A 206 11.04 11.64 0.92
C PHE A 206 10.49 10.24 1.10
N TYR A 207 11.06 9.50 2.05
CA TYR A 207 10.60 8.17 2.47
C TYR A 207 9.58 8.34 3.60
N VAL A 208 8.29 8.32 3.27
CA VAL A 208 7.20 8.48 4.24
C VAL A 208 6.63 7.12 4.58
N SER A 209 7.04 6.55 5.71
CA SER A 209 6.74 5.16 6.08
C SER A 209 6.02 5.04 7.42
N ASN A 210 5.23 3.98 7.58
CA ASN A 210 4.62 3.60 8.84
C ASN A 210 5.45 2.57 9.63
N ARG A 211 6.78 2.53 9.44
CA ARG A 211 7.71 2.00 10.45
C ARG A 211 7.68 2.87 11.70
N TYR A 212 7.74 2.27 12.88
CA TYR A 212 7.57 2.96 14.16
C TYR A 212 8.84 3.72 14.60
N ALA A 213 8.81 5.05 14.50
CA ALA A 213 9.99 5.90 14.69
C ALA A 213 10.70 5.71 16.04
N PRO A 214 10.00 5.62 17.20
CA PRO A 214 10.65 5.59 18.52
C PRO A 214 11.64 4.43 18.74
N VAL A 215 11.56 3.37 17.95
CA VAL A 215 12.49 2.21 18.04
C VAL A 215 13.16 1.86 16.71
N ASN A 216 12.61 2.28 15.57
CA ASN A 216 13.07 1.81 14.26
C ASN A 216 13.68 2.90 13.37
N LEU A 217 13.71 4.17 13.78
CA LEU A 217 14.25 5.25 12.94
C LEU A 217 15.71 5.03 12.55
N ASP A 218 16.59 4.87 13.54
CA ASP A 218 18.03 4.76 13.27
C ASP A 218 18.37 3.48 12.49
N VAL A 219 17.71 2.34 12.81
CA VAL A 219 17.86 1.08 12.06
C VAL A 219 17.35 1.21 10.62
N THR A 220 16.24 1.91 10.40
CA THR A 220 15.69 2.13 9.05
C THR A 220 16.64 2.97 8.21
N ILE A 221 17.15 4.07 8.77
CA ILE A 221 18.16 4.92 8.12
C ILE A 221 19.41 4.10 7.77
N GLN A 222 19.89 3.27 8.71
CA GLN A 222 21.08 2.45 8.46
C GLN A 222 20.83 1.42 7.36
N ASN A 223 19.70 0.71 7.40
CA ASN A 223 19.34 -0.27 6.38
C ASN A 223 19.21 0.41 4.99
N PHE A 224 18.57 1.57 4.89
CA PHE A 224 18.45 2.29 3.61
C PHE A 224 19.81 2.75 3.05
N LYS A 225 20.74 3.17 3.92
CA LYS A 225 22.13 3.48 3.51
C LYS A 225 22.84 2.25 2.96
N GLU A 226 22.72 1.11 3.64
CA GLU A 226 23.31 -0.16 3.19
C GLU A 226 22.73 -0.65 1.86
N LEU A 227 21.46 -0.35 1.59
CA LEU A 227 20.81 -0.61 0.30
C LEU A 227 21.26 0.35 -0.81
N GLY A 228 22.03 1.41 -0.50
CA GLY A 228 22.50 2.39 -1.47
C GLY A 228 21.44 3.40 -1.90
N PHE A 229 20.42 3.63 -1.07
CA PHE A 229 19.42 4.66 -1.32
C PHE A 229 20.01 6.07 -1.09
N PRO A 230 19.62 7.07 -1.91
CA PRO A 230 20.00 8.48 -1.71
C PRO A 230 19.09 9.18 -0.69
N SER A 231 19.49 10.37 -0.22
CA SER A 231 18.70 11.20 0.73
C SER A 231 18.26 10.44 1.98
N VAL A 232 19.19 9.73 2.62
CA VAL A 232 18.90 8.88 3.80
C VAL A 232 19.38 9.54 5.08
N ASP A 233 18.57 10.46 5.59
CA ASP A 233 18.76 11.16 6.85
C ASP A 233 17.41 11.38 7.57
N LYS A 234 17.42 12.08 8.72
CA LYS A 234 16.23 12.29 9.55
C LYS A 234 15.25 13.31 8.98
N ASP A 235 15.66 14.12 8.00
CA ASP A 235 14.79 15.10 7.34
C ASP A 235 14.04 14.48 6.15
N HIS A 236 14.58 13.40 5.57
CA HIS A 236 14.01 12.71 4.41
C HIS A 236 13.34 11.37 4.77
N VAL A 237 13.74 10.70 5.84
CA VAL A 237 13.11 9.47 6.34
C VAL A 237 12.09 9.79 7.43
N LEU A 238 10.83 9.91 7.03
CA LEU A 238 9.72 10.39 7.86
C LEU A 238 8.83 9.24 8.33
N LEU A 239 9.19 8.69 9.49
CA LEU A 239 8.48 7.58 10.14
C LEU A 239 7.27 8.04 10.97
N PHE A 240 6.41 7.12 11.38
CA PHE A 240 5.27 7.45 12.23
C PHE A 240 5.62 7.37 13.72
N GLU A 241 5.05 8.26 14.53
CA GLU A 241 5.22 8.28 15.99
C GLU A 241 3.95 7.92 16.76
N LYS A 242 2.81 8.49 16.37
CA LYS A 242 1.53 8.35 17.09
C LYS A 242 0.40 7.90 16.18
N ASP A 243 0.26 8.59 15.04
CA ASP A 243 -0.73 8.26 14.02
C ASP A 243 -0.04 7.75 12.75
N SER A 244 -0.57 6.65 12.24
CA SER A 244 -0.23 6.05 10.94
C SER A 244 -0.78 6.84 9.73
N ASP A 245 -1.61 7.86 9.94
CA ASP A 245 -1.97 8.78 8.85
C ASP A 245 -0.70 9.47 8.30
N LYS A 246 -0.55 9.44 6.98
CA LYS A 246 0.59 10.05 6.28
C LYS A 246 0.29 11.48 5.83
N GLN A 247 -0.98 11.91 5.81
CA GLN A 247 -1.37 13.23 5.33
C GLN A 247 -0.60 14.38 6.02
N PRO A 248 -0.41 14.42 7.35
CA PRO A 248 0.35 15.49 7.97
C PRO A 248 1.81 15.59 7.50
N ARG A 249 2.43 14.45 7.15
CA ARG A 249 3.79 14.39 6.60
C ARG A 249 3.81 14.85 5.14
N PHE A 250 2.82 14.46 4.34
CA PHE A 250 2.64 14.96 2.98
C PHE A 250 2.47 16.48 2.96
N ASP A 251 1.62 17.03 3.82
CA ASP A 251 1.38 18.47 3.94
C ASP A 251 2.64 19.24 4.34
N ALA A 252 3.46 18.67 5.23
CA ALA A 252 4.72 19.26 5.65
C ALA A 252 5.73 19.37 4.48
N ILE A 253 5.80 18.34 3.64
CA ILE A 253 6.63 18.32 2.43
C ILE A 253 6.08 19.32 1.40
N ALA A 254 4.78 19.25 1.08
CA ALA A 254 4.14 20.09 0.07
C ALA A 254 4.20 21.61 0.38
N LYS A 255 4.37 22.00 1.65
CA LYS A 255 4.64 23.39 2.04
C LYS A 255 5.95 23.91 1.42
N LYS A 256 6.98 23.08 1.35
CA LYS A 256 8.34 23.47 0.93
C LYS A 256 8.67 23.05 -0.50
N TYR A 257 8.11 21.92 -0.95
CA TYR A 257 8.43 21.29 -2.23
C TYR A 257 7.23 21.25 -3.17
N ALA A 258 7.50 21.22 -4.47
CA ALA A 258 6.52 20.81 -5.47
C ALA A 258 6.58 19.28 -5.58
N VAL A 259 5.65 18.58 -4.93
CA VAL A 259 5.59 17.11 -5.00
C VAL A 259 4.97 16.70 -6.33
N VAL A 260 5.78 16.05 -7.19
CA VAL A 260 5.37 15.68 -8.54
C VAL A 260 4.89 14.24 -8.65
N LEU A 261 5.15 13.42 -7.63
CA LEU A 261 4.84 12.01 -7.63
C LEU A 261 4.68 11.48 -6.19
N TYR A 262 3.63 10.68 -5.97
CA TYR A 262 3.46 9.82 -4.80
C TYR A 262 3.54 8.36 -5.21
N MET A 263 4.26 7.54 -4.45
CA MET A 263 4.48 6.13 -4.75
C MET A 263 4.14 5.27 -3.53
N GLY A 264 3.41 4.18 -3.72
CA GLY A 264 3.04 3.30 -2.60
C GLY A 264 2.33 2.03 -3.02
N ASP A 265 2.27 1.06 -2.14
CA ASP A 265 1.50 -0.17 -2.31
C ASP A 265 0.09 -0.07 -1.68
N ASN A 266 -0.14 0.97 -0.89
CA ASN A 266 -1.34 1.14 -0.09
C ASN A 266 -2.07 2.45 -0.44
N ALA A 267 -3.40 2.44 -0.45
CA ALA A 267 -4.19 3.64 -0.75
C ALA A 267 -3.95 4.80 0.24
N GLY A 268 -3.39 4.52 1.42
CA GLY A 268 -2.98 5.54 2.39
C GLY A 268 -1.66 6.26 2.05
N ASP A 269 -0.98 5.83 1.00
CA ASP A 269 0.28 6.43 0.52
C ASP A 269 0.05 7.57 -0.47
N PHE A 270 -1.20 7.79 -0.85
CA PHE A 270 -1.63 8.88 -1.72
C PHE A 270 -2.40 9.93 -0.90
N PRO A 271 -2.22 11.23 -1.19
CA PRO A 271 -2.83 12.33 -0.43
C PRO A 271 -4.32 12.54 -0.79
N ILE A 272 -5.11 11.46 -0.80
CA ILE A 272 -6.51 11.42 -1.23
C ILE A 272 -7.49 11.02 -0.11
N GLY A 273 -7.00 10.95 1.14
CA GLY A 273 -7.88 10.85 2.31
C GLY A 273 -8.57 9.50 2.54
N THR A 274 -7.85 8.38 2.36
CA THR A 274 -8.40 7.02 2.54
C THR A 274 -8.34 6.47 3.98
N LYS A 275 -7.69 7.21 4.89
CA LYS A 275 -7.53 6.79 6.29
C LYS A 275 -8.89 6.72 6.99
N GLY A 276 -9.14 5.61 7.69
CA GLY A 276 -10.37 5.40 8.47
C GLY A 276 -11.63 5.16 7.65
N LYS A 277 -11.52 5.12 6.32
CA LYS A 277 -12.62 4.87 5.39
C LYS A 277 -12.96 3.39 5.31
N THR A 278 -14.24 3.10 5.09
CA THR A 278 -14.76 1.75 4.80
C THR A 278 -14.27 1.25 3.44
N LEU A 279 -14.41 -0.05 3.17
CA LEU A 279 -14.05 -0.63 1.88
C LEU A 279 -14.73 0.09 0.70
N ALA A 280 -16.03 0.35 0.80
CA ALA A 280 -16.79 1.05 -0.24
C ALA A 280 -16.28 2.48 -0.46
N GLU A 281 -16.15 3.27 0.61
CA GLU A 281 -15.64 4.65 0.51
C GLU A 281 -14.23 4.71 -0.08
N ARG A 282 -13.37 3.74 0.25
CA ARG A 282 -12.01 3.67 -0.31
C ARG A 282 -12.06 3.44 -1.82
N ASN A 283 -12.89 2.50 -2.28
CA ASN A 283 -13.04 2.24 -3.70
C ASN A 283 -13.63 3.45 -4.45
N ASP A 284 -14.62 4.12 -3.87
CA ASP A 284 -15.21 5.34 -4.44
C ASP A 284 -14.19 6.48 -4.58
N ILE A 285 -13.32 6.66 -3.57
CA ILE A 285 -12.21 7.62 -3.65
C ILE A 285 -11.26 7.24 -4.79
N ILE A 286 -10.87 5.96 -4.91
CA ILE A 286 -10.00 5.51 -6.01
C ILE A 286 -10.66 5.76 -7.37
N TYR A 287 -11.97 5.52 -7.51
CA TYR A 287 -12.69 5.79 -8.75
C TYR A 287 -12.75 7.29 -9.10
N ALA A 288 -12.88 8.16 -8.10
CA ALA A 288 -12.83 9.60 -8.28
C ALA A 288 -11.45 10.07 -8.77
N HIS A 289 -10.38 9.37 -8.38
CA HIS A 289 -8.99 9.68 -8.71
C HIS A 289 -8.38 8.81 -9.82
N LYS A 290 -9.20 8.09 -10.61
CA LYS A 290 -8.69 7.11 -11.59
C LYS A 290 -7.66 7.65 -12.59
N GLU A 291 -7.77 8.92 -12.97
CA GLU A 291 -6.84 9.58 -13.94
C GLU A 291 -5.51 10.00 -13.29
N ASP A 292 -5.44 10.03 -11.96
CA ASP A 292 -4.23 10.38 -11.22
C ASP A 292 -3.25 9.19 -11.13
N PHE A 293 -3.75 7.96 -11.30
CA PHE A 293 -2.93 6.75 -11.29
C PHE A 293 -2.16 6.58 -12.61
N GLY A 294 -0.84 6.49 -12.51
CA GLY A 294 0.09 6.50 -13.64
C GLY A 294 0.50 7.91 -14.09
N THR A 295 0.01 8.97 -13.43
CA THR A 295 0.35 10.36 -13.74
C THR A 295 0.95 11.09 -12.53
N THR A 296 0.26 11.05 -11.38
CA THR A 296 0.70 11.65 -10.11
C THR A 296 0.87 10.60 -9.02
N PHE A 297 0.21 9.45 -9.15
CA PHE A 297 0.27 8.31 -8.23
C PHE A 297 0.80 7.09 -8.95
N VAL A 298 1.81 6.41 -8.40
CA VAL A 298 2.29 5.12 -8.89
C VAL A 298 2.08 4.06 -7.82
N VAL A 299 1.30 3.04 -8.17
CA VAL A 299 0.92 1.94 -7.27
C VAL A 299 1.82 0.73 -7.48
N PHE A 300 2.25 0.12 -6.38
CA PHE A 300 2.91 -1.18 -6.35
C PHE A 300 1.95 -2.28 -5.86
N PRO A 301 2.01 -3.49 -6.41
CA PRO A 301 1.06 -4.53 -6.03
C PRO A 301 1.45 -5.20 -4.70
N ASN A 302 0.59 -5.14 -3.68
CA ASN A 302 0.77 -5.87 -2.43
C ASN A 302 -0.50 -6.66 -2.06
N PRO A 303 -0.63 -7.92 -2.52
CA PRO A 303 -1.76 -8.77 -2.17
C PRO A 303 -1.61 -9.47 -0.80
N ALA A 304 -0.52 -9.27 -0.06
CA ALA A 304 -0.23 -10.02 1.16
C ALA A 304 -0.62 -9.29 2.45
N TYR A 305 -0.71 -7.97 2.44
CA TYR A 305 -1.25 -7.21 3.58
C TYR A 305 -1.61 -5.79 3.15
N GLY A 306 -2.15 -5.03 4.10
CA GLY A 306 -2.35 -3.60 3.93
C GLY A 306 -3.64 -3.11 4.56
N SER A 307 -3.96 -1.84 4.34
CA SER A 307 -5.21 -1.27 4.86
C SER A 307 -6.45 -1.82 4.14
N TRP A 308 -6.30 -2.47 2.98
CA TRP A 308 -7.39 -3.21 2.33
C TRP A 308 -7.87 -4.39 3.18
N VAL A 309 -6.96 -5.11 3.84
CA VAL A 309 -7.30 -6.19 4.79
C VAL A 309 -8.04 -5.63 6.00
N SER A 310 -7.55 -4.51 6.54
CA SER A 310 -8.19 -3.85 7.69
C SER A 310 -9.57 -3.27 7.36
N ALA A 311 -9.88 -3.05 6.08
CA ALA A 311 -11.17 -2.56 5.62
C ALA A 311 -12.23 -3.66 5.46
N LEU A 312 -11.84 -4.94 5.49
CA LEU A 312 -12.78 -6.08 5.39
C LEU A 312 -13.73 -6.13 6.60
N ALA A 313 -13.21 -5.88 7.80
CA ALA A 313 -14.02 -5.78 9.03
C ALA A 313 -13.26 -5.00 10.10
N LYS A 314 -14.00 -4.36 11.02
CA LYS A 314 -13.40 -3.68 12.17
C LYS A 314 -12.64 -4.68 13.03
N GLY A 315 -11.33 -4.47 13.17
CA GLY A 315 -10.48 -5.38 13.95
C GLY A 315 -10.28 -6.75 13.30
N TYR A 316 -10.40 -6.85 11.97
CA TYR A 316 -10.27 -8.09 11.20
C TYR A 316 -9.11 -9.00 11.68
N GLN A 317 -7.92 -8.44 11.87
CA GLN A 317 -6.72 -9.17 12.30
C GLN A 317 -6.85 -9.84 13.69
N ASN A 318 -7.79 -9.38 14.52
CA ASN A 318 -8.03 -9.91 15.86
C ASN A 318 -9.16 -10.95 15.90
N LEU A 319 -9.95 -11.08 14.83
CA LEU A 319 -11.01 -12.09 14.72
C LEU A 319 -10.45 -13.51 14.82
N SER A 320 -11.28 -14.46 15.24
CA SER A 320 -10.99 -15.89 15.16
C SER A 320 -10.83 -16.35 13.69
N PRO A 321 -10.16 -17.48 13.44
CA PRO A 321 -10.11 -18.09 12.10
C PRO A 321 -11.47 -18.25 11.44
N GLU A 322 -12.48 -18.68 12.20
CA GLU A 322 -13.84 -18.90 11.72
C GLU A 322 -14.50 -17.60 11.29
N GLU A 323 -14.37 -16.54 12.09
CA GLU A 323 -14.90 -15.21 11.79
C GLU A 323 -14.18 -14.59 10.58
N GLN A 324 -12.85 -14.70 10.47
CA GLN A 324 -12.11 -14.23 9.29
C GLN A 324 -12.58 -14.96 8.03
N LYS A 325 -12.75 -16.28 8.10
CA LYS A 325 -13.26 -17.08 6.99
C LYS A 325 -14.67 -16.65 6.57
N GLN A 326 -15.55 -16.36 7.53
CA GLN A 326 -16.91 -15.87 7.24
C GLN A 326 -16.87 -14.51 6.54
N VAL A 327 -16.09 -13.56 7.04
CA VAL A 327 -15.90 -12.24 6.41
C VAL A 327 -15.35 -12.40 4.98
N ASN A 328 -14.33 -13.23 4.78
CA ASN A 328 -13.75 -13.45 3.46
C ASN A 328 -14.78 -14.04 2.48
N ASN A 329 -15.52 -15.07 2.91
CA ASN A 329 -16.54 -15.70 2.08
C ASN A 329 -17.67 -14.73 1.71
N GLN A 330 -18.03 -13.80 2.60
CA GLN A 330 -19.02 -12.77 2.30
C GLN A 330 -18.60 -11.95 1.07
N TYR A 331 -17.32 -11.59 0.94
CA TYR A 331 -16.84 -10.81 -0.22
C TYR A 331 -16.57 -11.66 -1.46
N LEU A 332 -16.21 -12.93 -1.30
CA LEU A 332 -15.92 -13.82 -2.44
C LEU A 332 -17.18 -14.37 -3.13
N GLN A 333 -18.34 -14.33 -2.48
CA GLN A 333 -19.61 -14.88 -2.99
C GLN A 333 -20.60 -13.79 -3.47
N GLN A 334 -20.23 -12.52 -3.38
CA GLN A 334 -20.98 -11.39 -3.93
C GLN A 334 -20.80 -11.28 -5.45
#